data_AF-A0A6B1GLU1-F1
#
_entry.id   AF-A0A6B1GLU1-F1
#
_cell.length_a   1.000
_cell.length_b   1.000
_cell.length_c   1.000
_cell.angle_alpha   90.00
_cell.angle_beta   90.00
_cell.angle_gamma   90.00
#
_symmetry.space_group_name_H-M   'P 1'
#
loop_
_entity.id
_entity.type
_entity.pdbx_description
1 polymer ?
#
loop_
_entity_poly.entity_id
_entity_poly.type
_entity_poly.pdbx_seq_one_letter_code
_entity_poly.pdbx_strand_id
1 'polypeptide(L)'
;MAEIGRRWDNAGISWAVTGIVAASVLAPYLTTVTSGEVYVGRRTIAELEAIAAAADLEPINGGRLTLRPFPTVTTRLLSVVKNGLSLAPWPRVYADLRISGVRGEEAAEHLRQTIREQ
;
A
#
# COMPACT_ATOMS: atom_id res chain seq x y z
N MET A 1 -2.94 -9.83 -2.83
CA MET A 1 -2.21 -8.59 -3.23
C MET A 1 -1.26 -8.79 -4.40
N ALA A 2 -0.34 -9.76 -4.37
CA ALA A 2 0.64 -9.94 -5.45
C ALA A 2 0.01 -10.17 -6.84
N GLU A 3 -1.11 -10.90 -6.92
CA GLU A 3 -1.80 -11.12 -8.20
C GLU A 3 -2.42 -9.83 -8.78
N ILE A 4 -3.04 -9.02 -7.93
CA ILE A 4 -3.62 -7.72 -8.31
C ILE A 4 -2.50 -6.77 -8.77
N GLY A 5 -1.37 -6.77 -8.04
CA GLY A 5 -0.17 -6.02 -8.41
C GLY A 5 0.33 -6.35 -9.80
N ARG A 6 0.44 -7.65 -10.13
CA ARG A 6 0.82 -8.10 -11.49
C ARG A 6 -0.15 -7.61 -12.57
N ARG A 7 -1.46 -7.59 -12.28
CA ARG A 7 -2.45 -7.08 -13.25
C ARG A 7 -2.27 -5.57 -13.48
N TRP A 8 -1.98 -4.80 -12.44
CA TRP A 8 -1.66 -3.36 -12.58
C TRP A 8 -0.35 -3.11 -13.32
N ASP A 9 0.69 -3.92 -13.04
CA ASP A 9 1.96 -3.85 -13.77
C ASP A 9 1.76 -4.12 -15.27
N ASN A 10 1.02 -5.18 -15.62
CA ASN A 10 0.69 -5.53 -17.01
C ASN A 10 -0.14 -4.45 -17.72
N ALA A 11 -0.96 -3.71 -16.97
CA ALA A 11 -1.76 -2.60 -17.49
C ALA A 11 -0.99 -1.26 -17.56
N GLY A 12 0.29 -1.22 -17.17
CA GLY A 12 1.08 0.00 -17.09
C GLY A 12 0.57 1.00 -16.05
N ILE A 13 -0.17 0.53 -15.05
CA ILE A 13 -0.74 1.35 -13.97
C ILE A 13 0.30 1.41 -12.85
N SER A 14 0.81 2.62 -12.57
CA SER A 14 1.66 2.81 -11.40
C SER A 14 0.85 2.52 -10.13
N TRP A 15 1.38 1.72 -9.21
CA TRP A 15 0.74 1.44 -7.94
C TRP A 15 1.79 1.28 -6.82
N ALA A 16 1.38 1.50 -5.57
CA ALA A 16 2.21 1.24 -4.41
C ALA A 16 1.36 0.98 -3.16
N VAL A 17 1.64 -0.11 -2.46
CA VAL A 17 1.04 -0.43 -1.15
C VAL A 17 1.57 0.54 -0.10
N THR A 18 0.70 1.00 0.80
CA THR A 18 1.07 1.82 1.96
C THR A 18 0.43 1.30 3.25
N GLY A 19 0.62 2.05 4.34
CA GLY A 19 0.02 1.77 5.64
C GLY A 19 0.46 0.42 6.20
N ILE A 20 -0.45 -0.25 6.88
CA ILE A 20 -0.15 -1.45 7.66
C ILE A 20 0.33 -2.64 6.81
N VAL A 21 -0.14 -2.76 5.56
CA VAL A 21 0.31 -3.82 4.64
C VAL A 21 1.73 -3.55 4.16
N ALA A 22 2.09 -2.29 3.87
CA ALA A 22 3.48 -1.97 3.53
C ALA A 22 4.39 -2.13 4.74
N ALA A 23 3.91 -1.72 5.92
CA ALA A 23 4.63 -1.88 7.18
C ALA A 23 4.96 -3.34 7.47
N SER A 24 4.02 -4.27 7.29
CA SER A 24 4.25 -5.70 7.55
C SER A 24 5.31 -6.35 6.63
N VAL A 25 5.56 -5.77 5.46
CA VAL A 25 6.61 -6.22 4.53
C VAL A 25 7.94 -5.51 4.79
N LEU A 26 7.91 -4.23 5.17
CA LEU A 26 9.11 -3.44 5.46
C LEU A 26 9.71 -3.78 6.84
N ALA A 27 8.86 -3.91 7.85
CA ALA A 27 9.18 -4.19 9.25
C ALA A 27 8.14 -5.17 9.83
N PRO A 28 8.36 -6.49 9.66
CA PRO A 28 7.43 -7.52 10.12
C PRO A 28 7.12 -7.38 11.62
N TYR A 29 5.84 -7.18 11.97
CA TYR A 29 5.41 -6.88 13.35
C TYR A 29 4.05 -7.48 13.76
N LEU A 30 3.13 -7.70 12.81
CA LEU A 30 1.75 -8.12 13.10
C LEU A 30 1.37 -9.43 12.41
N THR A 31 0.52 -10.22 13.08
CA THR A 31 0.03 -11.54 12.65
C THR A 31 -1.22 -11.50 11.77
N THR A 32 -1.99 -10.40 11.79
CA THR A 32 -3.23 -10.30 10.97
C THR A 32 -3.48 -8.87 10.50
N VAL A 33 -3.59 -8.69 9.18
CA VAL A 33 -3.93 -7.41 8.55
C VAL A 33 -5.34 -7.50 7.95
N THR A 34 -6.29 -6.71 8.46
CA THR A 34 -7.71 -6.73 8.06
C THR A 34 -8.09 -5.64 7.04
N SER A 35 -7.22 -4.68 6.76
CA SER A 35 -7.45 -3.66 5.73
C SER A 35 -6.14 -3.24 5.06
N GLY A 36 -6.22 -2.87 3.79
CA GLY A 36 -5.06 -2.47 2.98
C GLY A 36 -5.29 -1.16 2.26
N GLU A 37 -4.24 -0.35 2.13
CA GLU A 37 -4.26 0.90 1.38
C GLU A 37 -3.27 0.82 0.21
N VAL A 38 -3.70 1.27 -0.96
CA VAL A 38 -2.88 1.29 -2.17
C VAL A 38 -2.99 2.63 -2.87
N TYR A 39 -1.83 3.22 -3.17
CA TYR A 39 -1.71 4.33 -4.10
C TYR A 39 -1.76 3.84 -5.54
N VAL A 40 -2.50 4.52 -6.39
CA VAL A 40 -2.55 4.23 -7.83
C VAL A 40 -2.40 5.51 -8.66
N GLY A 41 -1.76 5.36 -9.81
CA GLY A 41 -1.38 6.45 -10.71
C GLY A 41 -2.27 6.52 -11.94
N ARG A 42 -3.55 6.89 -11.79
CA ARG A 42 -4.44 7.45 -12.84
C ARG A 42 -5.72 8.04 -12.22
N ARG A 43 -6.46 8.86 -12.99
CA ARG A 43 -6.90 10.22 -12.64
C ARG A 43 -8.38 10.42 -12.30
N THR A 44 -9.22 9.39 -12.22
CA THR A 44 -10.62 9.59 -11.79
C THR A 44 -11.16 8.45 -10.94
N ILE A 45 -12.10 8.76 -10.04
CA ILE A 45 -12.85 7.76 -9.25
C ILE A 45 -13.55 6.75 -10.18
N ALA A 46 -14.02 7.19 -11.35
CA ALA A 46 -14.61 6.33 -12.38
C ALA A 46 -13.59 5.33 -12.99
N GLU A 47 -12.32 5.71 -13.15
CA GLU A 47 -11.25 4.79 -13.56
C GLU A 47 -10.90 3.81 -12.43
N LEU A 48 -10.99 4.21 -11.16
CA LEU A 48 -10.80 3.31 -10.01
C LEU A 48 -11.90 2.25 -9.92
N GLU A 49 -13.16 2.65 -10.14
CA GLU A 49 -14.31 1.76 -10.21
C GLU A 49 -14.23 0.83 -11.43
N ALA A 50 -13.80 1.34 -12.59
CA ALA A 50 -13.58 0.52 -13.78
C ALA A 50 -12.44 -0.49 -13.61
N ILE A 51 -11.35 -0.13 -12.92
CA ILE A 51 -10.25 -1.05 -12.58
C ILE A 51 -10.71 -2.08 -11.54
N ALA A 52 -11.52 -1.66 -10.56
CA ALA A 52 -12.12 -2.58 -9.58
C ALA A 52 -13.01 -3.62 -10.27
N ALA A 53 -13.84 -3.18 -11.21
CA ALA A 53 -14.73 -4.03 -12.00
C ALA A 53 -13.99 -4.90 -13.03
N ALA A 54 -12.93 -4.38 -13.69
CA ALA A 54 -12.16 -5.11 -14.69
C ALA A 54 -11.24 -6.20 -14.10
N ALA A 55 -10.96 -6.14 -12.80
CA ALA A 55 -10.05 -7.06 -12.14
C ALA A 55 -10.77 -8.21 -11.42
N ASP A 56 -12.08 -8.41 -11.60
CA ASP A 56 -12.87 -9.45 -10.91
C ASP A 56 -12.52 -9.51 -9.42
N LEU A 57 -12.36 -8.32 -8.83
CA LEU A 57 -11.88 -8.15 -7.47
C LEU A 57 -13.01 -8.57 -6.54
N GLU A 58 -13.09 -9.86 -6.23
CA GLU A 58 -13.67 -10.27 -4.96
C GLU A 58 -13.00 -9.40 -3.88
N PRO A 59 -13.80 -8.70 -3.04
CA PRO A 59 -13.28 -8.05 -1.85
C PRO A 59 -12.37 -9.05 -1.15
N ILE A 60 -11.14 -8.65 -0.84
CA ILE A 60 -10.17 -9.48 -0.12
C ILE A 60 -10.96 -10.17 1.00
N ASN A 61 -11.05 -11.51 0.96
CA ASN A 61 -11.86 -12.27 1.90
C ASN A 61 -11.55 -11.82 3.34
N GLY A 62 -12.53 -11.17 3.98
CA GLY A 62 -12.42 -10.64 5.35
C GLY A 62 -11.79 -9.25 5.53
N GLY A 63 -11.58 -8.44 4.48
CA GLY A 63 -10.94 -7.13 4.61
C GLY A 63 -11.35 -6.04 3.60
N ARG A 64 -11.01 -4.78 3.91
CA ARG A 64 -11.30 -3.60 3.07
C ARG A 64 -10.04 -3.11 2.36
N LEU A 65 -10.07 -3.02 1.03
CA LEU A 65 -9.02 -2.39 0.21
C LEU A 65 -9.44 -0.95 -0.14
N THR A 66 -8.62 0.03 0.22
CA THR A 66 -8.84 1.44 -0.11
C THR A 66 -7.85 1.88 -1.18
N LEU A 67 -8.36 2.32 -2.33
CA LEU A 67 -7.55 2.91 -3.40
C LEU A 67 -7.48 4.43 -3.22
N ARG A 68 -6.27 4.98 -3.34
CA ARG A 68 -6.01 6.42 -3.19
C ARG A 68 -5.11 6.89 -4.33
N PRO A 69 -5.22 8.14 -4.79
CA PRO A 69 -4.21 8.69 -5.69
C PRO A 69 -2.87 8.79 -4.96
N PHE A 70 -1.76 8.66 -5.69
CA PHE A 70 -0.45 8.98 -5.13
C PHE A 70 -0.44 10.40 -4.54
N PRO A 71 0.06 10.60 -3.30
CA PRO A 71 0.04 11.91 -2.66
C PRO A 71 1.01 12.88 -3.34
N THR A 72 2.10 12.37 -3.92
CA THR A 72 3.08 13.14 -4.70
C THR A 72 3.70 12.27 -5.78
N VAL A 73 4.25 12.92 -6.83
CA VAL A 73 5.06 12.24 -7.85
C VAL A 73 6.29 11.57 -7.22
N THR A 74 6.91 12.22 -6.22
CA THR A 74 8.05 11.67 -5.48
C THR A 74 7.72 10.36 -4.79
N THR A 75 6.54 10.25 -4.18
CA THR A 75 6.10 8.99 -3.54
C THR A 75 6.06 7.85 -4.54
N ARG A 76 5.58 8.12 -5.76
CA ARG A 76 5.55 7.14 -6.86
C ARG A 76 6.93 6.76 -7.35
N LEU A 77 7.82 7.73 -7.54
CA LEU A 77 9.17 7.49 -8.08
C LEU A 77 10.08 6.77 -7.08
N LEU A 78 9.89 7.01 -5.78
CA LEU A 78 10.68 6.38 -4.73
C LEU A 78 10.08 5.06 -4.22
N SER A 79 8.99 4.59 -4.83
CA SER A 79 8.42 3.28 -4.49
C SER A 79 9.42 2.17 -4.77
N VAL A 80 9.46 1.19 -3.87
CA VAL A 80 10.42 0.07 -3.93
C VAL A 80 9.68 -1.25 -4.10
N VAL A 81 10.22 -2.14 -4.93
CA VAL A 81 9.65 -3.48 -5.09
C VAL A 81 10.29 -4.42 -4.06
N LYS A 82 9.48 -5.03 -3.20
CA LYS A 82 9.91 -6.05 -2.24
C LYS A 82 8.87 -7.17 -2.17
N ASN A 83 9.31 -8.42 -2.22
CA ASN A 83 8.44 -9.62 -2.22
C ASN A 83 7.36 -9.57 -3.33
N GLY A 84 7.68 -9.00 -4.50
CA GLY A 84 6.75 -8.85 -5.62
C GLY A 84 5.63 -7.82 -5.39
N LEU A 85 5.76 -6.96 -4.37
CA LEU A 85 4.86 -5.84 -4.12
C LEU A 85 5.59 -4.52 -4.34
N SER A 86 4.97 -3.60 -5.07
CA SER A 86 5.40 -2.20 -5.08
C SER A 86 4.98 -1.55 -3.76
N LEU A 87 5.95 -1.04 -2.99
CA LEU A 87 5.74 -0.44 -1.68
C LEU A 87 6.02 1.06 -1.72
N ALA A 88 5.20 1.85 -1.02
CA ALA A 88 5.49 3.25 -0.80
C ALA A 88 6.82 3.42 -0.01
N PRO A 89 7.53 4.53 -0.18
CA PRO A 89 8.76 4.81 0.57
C PRO A 89 8.51 4.75 2.08
N TRP A 90 9.45 4.19 2.85
CA TRP A 90 9.28 4.03 4.30
C TRP A 90 8.88 5.32 5.04
N PRO A 91 9.37 6.54 4.70
CA PRO A 91 8.92 7.76 5.39
C PRO A 91 7.45 8.06 5.10
N ARG A 92 6.96 7.69 3.92
CA ARG A 92 5.55 7.84 3.56
C ARG A 92 4.69 6.81 4.27
N VAL A 93 5.13 5.55 4.31
CA VAL A 93 4.44 4.49 5.07
C VAL A 93 4.32 4.90 6.55
N TYR A 94 5.40 5.42 7.14
CA TYR A 94 5.38 5.97 8.50
C TYR A 94 4.34 7.09 8.64
N ALA A 95 4.32 8.07 7.73
CA ALA A 95 3.35 9.16 7.77
C ALA A 95 1.89 8.66 7.66
N ASP A 96 1.63 7.68 6.79
CA ASP A 96 0.30 7.08 6.62
C ASP A 96 -0.16 6.34 7.86
N LEU A 97 0.74 5.59 8.49
CA LEU A 97 0.47 4.92 9.76
C LEU A 97 0.14 5.93 10.87
N ARG A 98 0.90 7.02 10.99
CA ARG A 98 0.63 8.09 11.97
C ARG A 98 -0.72 8.78 11.73
N ILE A 99 -1.16 8.92 10.48
CA ILE A 99 -2.47 9.51 10.13
C ILE A 99 -3.62 8.53 10.45
N SER A 100 -3.40 7.22 10.34
CA SER A 100 -4.44 6.20 10.54
C SER A 100 -4.93 6.02 11.99
N GLY A 101 -4.28 6.65 12.98
CA GLY A 101 -4.68 6.63 14.40
C GLY A 101 -4.12 5.47 15.21
N VAL A 102 -4.78 5.11 16.32
CA VAL A 102 -4.23 4.37 17.47
C VAL A 102 -3.49 3.07 17.14
N ARG A 103 -3.97 2.25 16.20
CA ARG A 103 -3.27 1.01 15.79
C ARG A 103 -2.09 1.25 14.84
N GLY A 104 -2.11 2.37 14.12
CA GLY A 104 -1.03 2.77 13.21
C GLY A 104 0.17 3.34 13.94
N GLU A 105 0.00 3.95 15.12
CA GLU A 105 1.10 4.57 15.85
C GLU A 105 2.16 3.57 16.32
N GLU A 106 1.76 2.42 16.86
CA GLU A 106 2.70 1.36 17.27
C GLU A 106 3.45 0.79 16.05
N ALA A 107 2.72 0.52 14.96
CA ALA A 107 3.32 0.04 13.72
C ALA A 107 4.28 1.09 13.09
N ALA A 108 3.97 2.38 13.24
CA ALA A 108 4.84 3.46 12.78
C ALA A 108 6.15 3.49 13.58
N GLU A 109 6.07 3.38 14.90
CA GLU A 109 7.26 3.38 15.74
C GLU A 109 8.11 2.13 15.50
N HIS A 110 7.50 0.95 15.40
CA HIS A 110 8.21 -0.28 15.05
C HIS A 110 8.90 -0.19 13.68
N LEU A 111 8.22 0.35 12.67
CA LEU A 111 8.81 0.59 11.35
C LEU A 111 10.02 1.50 11.45
N ARG A 112 9.92 2.60 12.21
CA ARG A 112 11.02 3.56 12.40
C ARG A 112 12.22 2.91 13.09
N GLN A 113 11.99 2.10 14.13
CA GLN A 113 13.05 1.38 14.83
C GLN A 113 13.74 0.39 13.90
N THR A 114 12.97 -0.45 13.22
CA THR A 114 13.48 -1.48 12.31
C THR A 114 14.31 -0.90 11.17
N ILE A 115 13.96 0.27 10.64
CA ILE A 115 14.73 0.94 9.58
C ILE A 115 16.03 1.56 10.11
N ARG A 116 16.07 2.00 11.38
CA ARG A 116 17.28 2.56 11.99
C ARG A 116 18.33 1.51 12.32
N GLU A 117 17.92 0.26 12.51
CA GLU A 117 18.77 -0.87 12.89
C GLU A 117 19.32 -1.66 11.68
N GLN A 118 18.93 -1.28 10.45
CA GLN A 118 19.42 -1.83 9.17
C GLN A 118 20.53 -0.98 8.58
#